data_AF-A0A2G3E5L2-F1
#
_entry.id   AF-A0A2G3E5L2-F1
#
_cell.length_a   1.000
_cell.length_b   1.000
_cell.length_c   1.000
_cell.angle_alpha   90.00
_cell.angle_beta   90.00
_cell.angle_gamma   90.00
#
_symmetry.space_group_name_H-M   'P 1'
#
loop_
_entity.id
_entity.type
_entity.pdbx_description
1 polymer ?
#
loop_
_entity_poly.entity_id
_entity_poly.type
_entity_poly.pdbx_seq_one_letter_code
_entity_poly.pdbx_strand_id
1 'polypeptide(L)'
;MKYLVTGMEMKLLDENTTKHFGVPSEILMEQAALVFVQELLLQYPESKNILIACGGGNNGGDGVAIARLLNQKNKNATVLLCTEKEEGLLKQQLQTYQAYHYPLVRQIDDLQDESFDLILDGLFGTGLSRNIEGNYYTIIEQLNAMHATKVAIDMPSGISAEDGHVLGIAFHADDTYTFSYEKLGQYLYPGADYCGRIHCLAIGITEESILERKPRAMYLEDEDIRQLLPKRIPDGHKGTFGKLLVIAGSVDMAGAAYFAAKAAYRTGVGLVKICTPQENRMALQTLIPEAILHTYGKTIDKNVFLEDLKWADAVLIGPGIGQSEQAKQLLQWTRAGVIAPLVMDADALNLLSENTDDLINPHLDVVVTPHLGEMSRLCQMPVSYIESHFCEKACEFADTYNVVCHLKSARSITAVPYGNHYINTTGNSGMATAGSGDVLAGIIASLIAQGMPYDLASAVGARIHGQAGDVAAQKVGKYALMASDLLDGLTELAYLQ
;
A
#
# COMPACT_ATOMS: atom_id res chain seq x y z
N MET A 1 -3.44 -1.51 -13.30
CA MET A 1 -2.48 -1.40 -12.19
C MET A 1 -1.79 -0.07 -12.39
N LYS A 2 -1.41 0.61 -11.31
CA LYS A 2 -0.74 1.91 -11.42
C LYS A 2 0.63 1.89 -10.80
N TYR A 3 1.59 2.54 -11.46
CA TYR A 3 2.91 2.76 -10.91
C TYR A 3 2.85 3.82 -9.81
N LEU A 4 3.58 3.55 -8.74
CA LEU A 4 4.05 4.56 -7.81
C LEU A 4 5.51 4.82 -8.14
N VAL A 5 5.91 6.07 -8.13
CA VAL A 5 7.30 6.45 -8.42
C VAL A 5 7.95 7.01 -7.19
N THR A 6 9.25 6.80 -7.04
CA THR A 6 10.02 7.58 -6.07
C THR A 6 10.34 8.98 -6.60
N GLY A 7 10.90 9.86 -5.76
CA GLY A 7 11.33 11.18 -6.20
C GLY A 7 12.42 11.10 -7.26
N MET A 8 13.35 10.15 -7.11
CA MET A 8 14.38 9.87 -8.12
C MET A 8 13.80 9.36 -9.44
N GLU A 9 12.83 8.45 -9.39
CA GLU A 9 12.17 7.93 -10.59
C GLU A 9 11.36 9.02 -11.29
N MET A 10 10.60 9.84 -10.55
CA MET A 10 9.86 10.96 -11.12
C MET A 10 10.79 11.96 -11.83
N LYS A 11 11.93 12.28 -11.22
CA LYS A 11 12.95 13.14 -11.84
C LYS A 11 13.48 12.53 -13.15
N LEU A 12 13.70 11.22 -13.18
CA LEU A 12 14.12 10.53 -14.41
C LEU A 12 13.04 10.62 -15.49
N LEU A 13 11.76 10.46 -15.13
CA LEU A 13 10.66 10.59 -16.08
C LEU A 13 10.55 12.01 -16.66
N ASP A 14 10.72 13.03 -15.84
CA ASP A 14 10.78 14.43 -16.29
C ASP A 14 11.98 14.67 -17.23
N GLU A 15 13.16 14.16 -16.86
CA GLU A 15 14.35 14.24 -17.69
C GLU A 15 14.20 13.51 -19.03
N ASN A 16 13.56 12.33 -19.05
CA ASN A 16 13.28 11.59 -20.27
C ASN A 16 12.30 12.37 -21.15
N THR A 17 11.22 12.89 -20.57
CA THR A 17 10.22 13.71 -21.29
C THR A 17 10.89 14.94 -21.92
N THR A 18 11.78 15.60 -21.18
CA THR A 18 12.46 16.80 -21.65
C THR A 18 13.55 16.50 -22.68
N LYS A 19 14.46 15.56 -22.38
CA LYS A 19 15.67 15.35 -23.18
C LYS A 19 15.45 14.38 -24.35
N HIS A 20 14.62 13.35 -24.16
CA HIS A 20 14.35 12.35 -25.20
C HIS A 20 13.19 12.78 -26.11
N PHE A 21 12.08 13.22 -25.53
CA PHE A 21 10.90 13.62 -26.30
C PHE A 21 10.87 15.11 -26.67
N GLY A 22 11.77 15.92 -26.10
CA GLY A 22 11.97 17.32 -26.49
C GLY A 22 10.91 18.28 -25.96
N VAL A 23 10.14 17.90 -24.92
CA VAL A 23 9.16 18.77 -24.28
C VAL A 23 9.88 19.70 -23.31
N PRO A 24 9.95 21.02 -23.52
CA PRO A 24 10.65 21.94 -22.62
C PRO A 24 10.03 21.92 -21.22
N SER A 25 10.87 22.00 -20.18
CA SER A 25 10.40 21.99 -18.78
C SER A 25 9.49 23.18 -18.45
N GLU A 26 9.66 24.32 -19.14
CA GLU A 26 8.73 25.45 -19.06
C GLU A 26 7.30 25.06 -19.48
N ILE A 27 7.17 24.21 -20.50
CA ILE A 27 5.86 23.74 -20.97
C ILE A 27 5.24 22.81 -19.94
N LEU A 28 6.01 21.89 -19.36
CA LEU A 28 5.53 20.97 -18.32
C LEU A 28 5.03 21.74 -17.08
N MET A 29 5.77 22.75 -16.62
CA MET A 29 5.38 23.62 -15.51
C MET A 29 4.08 24.39 -15.82
N GLU A 30 3.94 24.96 -17.02
CA GLU A 30 2.70 25.65 -17.41
C GLU A 30 1.51 24.70 -17.51
N GLN A 31 1.71 23.47 -18.03
CA GLN A 31 0.66 22.45 -18.05
C GLN A 31 0.26 22.04 -16.63
N ALA A 32 1.23 21.83 -15.74
CA ALA A 32 0.98 21.52 -14.33
C ALA A 32 0.13 22.61 -13.67
N ALA A 33 0.52 23.88 -13.84
CA ALA A 33 -0.23 25.01 -13.29
C ALA A 33 -1.64 25.13 -13.87
N LEU A 34 -1.81 24.94 -15.19
CA LEU A 34 -3.12 25.02 -15.85
C LEU A 34 -4.09 23.95 -15.35
N VAL A 35 -3.66 22.68 -15.34
CA VAL A 35 -4.51 21.56 -14.89
C VAL A 35 -4.78 21.65 -13.40
N PHE A 36 -3.78 22.03 -12.59
CA PHE A 36 -3.96 22.27 -11.16
C PHE A 36 -5.02 23.33 -10.89
N VAL A 37 -4.95 24.49 -11.55
CA VAL A 37 -5.91 25.58 -11.36
C VAL A 37 -7.31 25.14 -11.77
N GLN A 38 -7.44 24.38 -12.87
CA GLN A 38 -8.72 23.85 -13.31
C GLN A 38 -9.35 22.95 -12.23
N GLU A 39 -8.61 21.94 -11.75
CA GLU A 39 -9.13 21.00 -10.77
C GLU A 39 -9.37 21.65 -9.40
N LEU A 40 -8.46 22.53 -8.97
CA LEU A 40 -8.63 23.29 -7.73
C LEU A 40 -9.92 24.11 -7.75
N LEU A 41 -10.24 24.78 -8.86
CA LEU A 41 -11.45 25.59 -8.97
C LEU A 41 -12.73 24.75 -9.13
N LEU A 42 -12.64 23.51 -9.62
CA LEU A 42 -13.76 22.57 -9.60
C LEU A 42 -14.07 22.11 -8.17
N GLN A 43 -13.03 21.82 -7.39
CA GLN A 43 -13.16 21.38 -6.01
C GLN A 43 -13.51 22.52 -5.05
N TYR A 44 -12.96 23.71 -5.27
CA TYR A 44 -13.07 24.89 -4.40
C TYR A 44 -13.59 26.13 -5.14
N PRO A 45 -14.79 26.09 -5.77
CA PRO A 45 -15.27 27.16 -6.64
C PRO A 45 -15.44 28.51 -5.94
N GLU A 46 -15.84 28.48 -4.66
CA GLU A 46 -16.14 29.66 -3.84
C GLU A 46 -14.90 30.32 -3.22
N SER A 47 -13.74 29.67 -3.25
CA SER A 47 -12.48 30.22 -2.74
C SER A 47 -12.13 31.53 -3.47
N LYS A 48 -11.75 32.56 -2.74
CA LYS A 48 -11.38 33.88 -3.29
C LYS A 48 -9.99 34.30 -2.85
N ASN A 49 -9.70 34.22 -1.56
CA ASN A 49 -8.41 34.60 -0.99
C ASN A 49 -7.53 33.37 -0.85
N ILE A 50 -6.43 33.34 -1.58
CA ILE A 50 -5.56 32.16 -1.68
C ILE A 50 -4.13 32.58 -1.36
N LEU A 51 -3.51 31.94 -0.37
CA LEU A 51 -2.09 32.08 -0.09
C LEU A 51 -1.33 30.95 -0.78
N ILE A 52 -0.23 31.26 -1.45
CA ILE A 52 0.67 30.25 -2.02
C ILE A 52 2.07 30.47 -1.47
N ALA A 53 2.57 29.52 -0.67
CA ALA A 53 3.91 29.55 -0.12
C ALA A 53 4.89 28.90 -1.09
N CYS A 54 5.82 29.67 -1.66
CA CYS A 54 6.72 29.21 -2.72
C CYS A 54 8.17 29.11 -2.24
N GLY A 55 8.79 27.96 -2.45
CA GLY A 55 10.21 27.72 -2.19
C GLY A 55 11.11 28.11 -3.36
N GLY A 56 12.41 27.77 -3.26
CA GLY A 56 13.41 28.12 -4.27
C GLY A 56 13.55 27.20 -5.48
N GLY A 57 12.82 26.08 -5.50
CA GLY A 57 12.92 25.06 -6.57
C GLY A 57 11.79 25.14 -7.59
N ASN A 58 11.68 24.09 -8.41
CA ASN A 58 10.62 23.97 -9.42
C ASN A 58 9.22 23.98 -8.79
N ASN A 59 9.01 23.35 -7.62
CA ASN A 59 7.72 23.38 -6.92
C ASN A 59 7.28 24.82 -6.56
N GLY A 60 8.23 25.68 -6.22
CA GLY A 60 7.96 27.11 -6.02
C GLY A 60 7.63 27.81 -7.33
N GLY A 61 8.27 27.43 -8.43
CA GLY A 61 7.91 27.89 -9.78
C GLY A 61 6.48 27.50 -10.17
N ASP A 62 6.08 26.25 -9.91
CA ASP A 62 4.71 25.77 -10.10
C ASP A 62 3.73 26.62 -9.27
N GLY A 63 4.05 26.86 -7.99
CA GLY A 63 3.26 27.73 -7.12
C GLY A 63 3.09 29.16 -7.64
N VAL A 64 4.15 29.78 -8.17
CA VAL A 64 4.06 31.12 -8.77
C VAL A 64 3.24 31.11 -10.07
N ALA A 65 3.38 30.08 -10.91
CA ALA A 65 2.59 29.92 -12.12
C ALA A 65 1.08 29.72 -11.78
N ILE A 66 0.78 28.89 -10.79
CA ILE A 66 -0.58 28.68 -10.25
C ILE A 66 -1.15 30.01 -9.75
N ALA A 67 -0.40 30.76 -8.93
CA ALA A 67 -0.84 32.06 -8.42
C ALA A 67 -1.14 33.05 -9.56
N ARG A 68 -0.30 33.08 -10.61
CA ARG A 68 -0.53 33.92 -11.80
C ARG A 68 -1.86 33.59 -12.46
N LEU A 69 -2.13 32.30 -12.69
CA LEU A 69 -3.33 31.83 -13.37
C LEU A 69 -4.59 32.03 -12.51
N LEU A 70 -4.51 31.85 -11.19
CA LEU A 70 -5.59 32.14 -10.25
C LEU A 70 -5.98 33.62 -10.29
N ASN A 71 -4.99 34.52 -10.27
CA ASN A 71 -5.26 35.97 -10.40
C ASN A 71 -5.91 36.33 -11.75
N GLN A 72 -5.49 35.69 -12.84
CA GLN A 72 -6.15 35.85 -14.16
C GLN A 72 -7.61 35.34 -14.18
N LYS A 73 -7.99 34.48 -13.23
CA LYS A 73 -9.37 34.02 -12.99
C LYS A 73 -10.10 34.86 -11.94
N ASN A 74 -9.59 36.05 -11.60
CA ASN A 74 -10.13 36.95 -10.58
C ASN A 74 -10.18 36.36 -9.17
N LYS A 75 -9.27 35.42 -8.86
CA LYS A 75 -8.99 35.04 -7.47
C LYS A 75 -7.94 35.99 -6.89
N ASN A 76 -8.03 36.31 -5.61
CA ASN A 76 -7.04 37.11 -4.91
C ASN A 76 -5.93 36.18 -4.39
N ALA A 77 -5.00 35.83 -5.29
CA ALA A 77 -3.91 34.91 -4.98
C ALA A 77 -2.64 35.69 -4.60
N THR A 78 -2.14 35.47 -3.38
CA THR A 78 -0.92 36.10 -2.84
C THR A 78 0.21 35.09 -2.80
N VAL A 79 1.38 35.46 -3.34
CA VAL A 79 2.60 34.65 -3.23
C VAL A 79 3.37 35.04 -1.97
N LEU A 80 3.63 34.08 -1.09
CA LEU A 80 4.63 34.17 -0.03
C LEU A 80 5.93 33.53 -0.53
N LEU A 81 6.91 34.34 -0.93
CA LEU A 81 8.20 33.86 -1.41
C LEU A 81 9.15 33.57 -0.24
N CYS A 82 9.41 32.29 0.02
CA CYS A 82 10.14 31.83 1.20
C CYS A 82 11.64 31.62 0.97
N THR A 83 12.17 32.14 -0.13
CA THR A 83 13.56 31.98 -0.57
C THR A 83 14.18 33.32 -0.98
N GLU A 84 15.48 33.43 -0.76
CA GLU A 84 16.29 34.53 -1.32
C GLU A 84 16.93 34.14 -2.67
N LYS A 85 16.90 32.85 -3.02
CA LYS A 85 17.48 32.33 -4.26
C LYS A 85 16.39 32.19 -5.32
N GLU A 86 16.43 33.08 -6.30
CA GLU A 86 15.51 33.14 -7.45
C GLU A 86 16.26 32.70 -8.71
N GLU A 87 16.20 31.40 -9.01
CA GLU A 87 16.94 30.79 -10.12
C GLU A 87 16.01 29.93 -11.00
N GLY A 88 16.51 29.51 -12.17
CA GLY A 88 15.79 28.59 -13.06
C GLY A 88 14.38 29.05 -13.44
N LEU A 89 13.44 28.10 -13.44
CA LEU A 89 12.04 28.32 -13.79
C LEU A 89 11.31 29.23 -12.80
N LEU A 90 11.64 29.16 -11.51
CA LEU A 90 11.08 30.05 -10.49
C LEU A 90 11.31 31.52 -10.86
N LYS A 91 12.53 31.88 -11.26
CA LYS A 91 12.86 33.25 -11.67
C LYS A 91 12.01 33.71 -12.85
N GLN A 92 11.82 32.86 -13.85
CA GLN A 92 11.01 33.19 -15.04
C GLN A 92 9.54 33.42 -14.66
N GLN A 93 8.99 32.58 -13.80
CA GLN A 93 7.62 32.72 -13.31
C GLN A 93 7.44 33.97 -12.43
N LEU A 94 8.40 34.26 -11.55
CA LEU A 94 8.40 35.48 -10.73
C LEU A 94 8.45 36.75 -11.58
N GLN A 95 9.31 36.80 -12.60
CA GLN A 95 9.38 37.95 -13.52
C GLN A 95 8.02 38.19 -14.20
N THR A 96 7.38 37.12 -14.65
CA THR A 96 6.06 37.21 -15.28
C THR A 96 5.00 37.65 -14.27
N TYR A 97 4.96 37.06 -13.08
CA TYR A 97 4.02 37.37 -12.01
C TYR A 97 4.12 38.84 -11.56
N GLN A 98 5.34 39.35 -11.37
CA GLN A 98 5.61 40.74 -11.01
C GLN A 98 5.23 41.74 -12.11
N ALA A 99 5.35 41.35 -13.40
CA ALA A 99 4.94 42.19 -14.52
C ALA A 99 3.42 42.43 -14.57
N TYR A 100 2.61 41.52 -13.99
CA TYR A 100 1.18 41.74 -13.78
C TYR A 100 0.85 42.58 -12.55
N HIS A 101 1.85 42.92 -11.72
CA HIS A 101 1.68 43.63 -10.45
C HIS A 101 0.77 42.91 -9.43
N TYR A 102 0.79 41.58 -9.43
CA TYR A 102 0.05 40.77 -8.44
C TYR A 102 0.72 40.76 -7.06
N PRO A 103 -0.04 40.48 -5.97
CA PRO A 103 0.47 40.54 -4.60
C PRO A 103 1.60 39.53 -4.34
N LEU A 104 2.69 40.02 -3.76
CA LEU A 104 3.85 39.20 -3.34
C LEU A 104 4.37 39.72 -2.00
N VAL A 105 4.56 38.82 -1.05
CA VAL A 105 5.17 39.07 0.26
C VAL A 105 6.37 38.15 0.46
N ARG A 106 7.26 38.53 1.39
CA ARG A 106 8.47 37.75 1.73
C ARG A 106 8.51 37.31 3.18
N GLN A 107 7.76 37.97 4.05
CA GLN A 107 7.65 37.61 5.45
C GLN A 107 6.21 37.15 5.73
N ILE A 108 6.07 35.99 6.33
CA ILE A 108 4.78 35.47 6.76
C ILE A 108 4.14 36.35 7.86
N ASP A 109 4.95 37.09 8.61
CA ASP A 109 4.48 38.07 9.59
C ASP A 109 3.71 39.23 8.94
N ASP A 110 3.93 39.52 7.65
CA ASP A 110 3.17 40.53 6.91
C ASP A 110 1.72 40.06 6.63
N LEU A 111 1.39 38.80 6.93
CA LEU A 111 0.09 38.18 6.67
C LEU A 111 -0.76 37.93 7.94
N GLN A 112 -0.30 38.37 9.12
CA GLN A 112 -0.94 38.03 10.41
C GLN A 112 -2.41 38.46 10.53
N ASP A 113 -2.80 39.55 9.86
CA ASP A 113 -4.16 40.08 9.87
C ASP A 113 -5.00 39.64 8.65
N GLU A 114 -4.41 38.85 7.74
CA GLU A 114 -5.11 38.37 6.55
C GLU A 114 -5.86 37.07 6.81
N SER A 115 -6.94 36.85 6.05
CA SER A 115 -7.71 35.60 6.09
C SER A 115 -7.74 34.98 4.70
N PHE A 116 -7.42 33.68 4.66
CA PHE A 116 -7.34 32.90 3.44
C PHE A 116 -8.37 31.79 3.47
N ASP A 117 -9.00 31.55 2.32
CA ASP A 117 -9.86 30.39 2.11
C ASP A 117 -9.00 29.14 1.90
N LEU A 118 -7.91 29.29 1.15
CA LEU A 118 -6.96 28.23 0.80
C LEU A 118 -5.51 28.65 1.08
N ILE A 119 -4.70 27.70 1.56
CA ILE A 119 -3.25 27.80 1.66
C ILE A 119 -2.64 26.69 0.81
N LEU A 120 -1.85 27.08 -0.18
CA LEU A 120 -1.16 26.17 -1.08
C LEU A 120 0.32 26.09 -0.70
N ASP A 121 0.80 24.87 -0.52
CA ASP A 121 2.18 24.56 -0.23
C ASP A 121 2.95 24.21 -1.51
N GLY A 122 3.77 25.16 -1.96
CA GLY A 122 4.74 25.03 -3.04
C GLY A 122 6.19 25.17 -2.55
N LEU A 123 6.49 24.83 -1.28
CA LEU A 123 7.84 25.01 -0.72
C LEU A 123 8.81 23.96 -1.25
N PHE A 124 8.45 22.69 -1.12
CA PHE A 124 9.26 21.53 -1.51
C PHE A 124 8.38 20.44 -2.13
N GLY A 125 8.79 19.94 -3.29
CA GLY A 125 8.15 18.78 -3.94
C GLY A 125 8.98 17.50 -3.77
N THR A 126 8.89 16.60 -4.75
CA THR A 126 9.68 15.35 -4.84
C THR A 126 11.19 15.45 -4.62
N GLY A 127 11.81 16.61 -4.83
CA GLY A 127 13.26 16.80 -4.70
C GLY A 127 13.80 16.92 -3.27
N LEU A 128 12.94 16.88 -2.25
CA LEU A 128 13.37 16.99 -0.85
C LEU A 128 14.07 15.71 -0.39
N SER A 129 15.32 15.83 0.08
CA SER A 129 16.13 14.70 0.55
C SER A 129 16.84 14.96 1.88
N ARG A 130 16.52 16.06 2.55
CA ARG A 130 17.15 16.50 3.81
C ARG A 130 16.10 17.02 4.77
N ASN A 131 16.41 16.98 6.07
CA ASN A 131 15.55 17.58 7.08
C ASN A 131 15.33 19.07 6.82
N ILE A 132 14.08 19.50 6.98
CA ILE A 132 13.70 20.90 6.98
C ILE A 132 14.08 21.50 8.33
N GLU A 133 14.82 22.60 8.28
CA GLU A 133 15.36 23.31 9.43
C GLU A 133 15.26 24.82 9.21
N GLY A 134 15.48 25.60 10.28
CA GLY A 134 15.57 27.06 10.21
C GLY A 134 14.27 27.72 9.73
N ASN A 135 14.39 28.72 8.86
CA ASN A 135 13.25 29.56 8.44
C ASN A 135 12.10 28.75 7.82
N TYR A 136 12.40 27.74 7.00
CA TYR A 136 11.38 26.87 6.40
C TYR A 136 10.60 26.08 7.46
N TYR A 137 11.27 25.65 8.54
CA TYR A 137 10.60 24.97 9.64
C TYR A 137 9.55 25.89 10.27
N THR A 138 9.95 27.11 10.64
CA THR A 138 9.06 28.11 11.25
C THR A 138 7.89 28.47 10.33
N ILE A 139 8.15 28.62 9.03
CA ILE A 139 7.09 28.91 8.05
C ILE A 139 6.08 27.76 7.98
N ILE A 140 6.52 26.51 7.87
CA ILE A 140 5.59 25.36 7.81
C ILE A 140 4.79 25.25 9.11
N GLU A 141 5.41 25.49 10.27
CA GLU A 141 4.72 25.51 11.56
C GLU A 141 3.60 26.57 11.59
N GLN A 142 3.89 27.78 11.12
CA GLN A 142 2.90 28.87 11.05
C GLN A 142 1.80 28.59 10.03
N LEU A 143 2.13 28.07 8.83
CA LEU A 143 1.14 27.68 7.83
C LEU A 143 0.21 26.57 8.34
N ASN A 144 0.74 25.59 9.08
CA ASN A 144 -0.07 24.54 9.71
C ASN A 144 -1.00 25.10 10.80
N ALA A 145 -0.60 26.16 11.50
CA ALA A 145 -1.42 26.81 12.53
C ALA A 145 -2.55 27.69 11.95
N MET A 146 -2.45 28.12 10.69
CA MET A 146 -3.49 28.93 10.05
C MET A 146 -4.79 28.14 9.80
N HIS A 147 -5.92 28.82 9.99
CA HIS A 147 -7.25 28.28 9.73
C HIS A 147 -7.67 28.52 8.28
N ALA A 148 -7.29 27.60 7.40
CA ALA A 148 -7.72 27.54 6.00
C ALA A 148 -7.66 26.09 5.53
N THR A 149 -8.29 25.78 4.39
CA THR A 149 -8.07 24.50 3.73
C THR A 149 -6.66 24.46 3.14
N LYS A 150 -5.94 23.39 3.39
CA LYS A 150 -4.52 23.23 3.07
C LYS A 150 -4.36 22.32 1.87
N VAL A 151 -3.66 22.80 0.85
CA VAL A 151 -3.46 22.08 -0.40
C VAL A 151 -1.98 21.97 -0.70
N ALA A 152 -1.47 20.76 -0.89
CA ALA A 152 -0.08 20.57 -1.32
C ALA A 152 0.05 20.53 -2.85
N ILE A 153 1.11 21.18 -3.35
CA ILE A 153 1.54 21.12 -4.75
C ILE A 153 2.61 20.03 -4.86
N ASP A 154 2.34 19.00 -5.66
CA ASP A 154 3.12 17.78 -5.86
C ASP A 154 3.20 16.84 -4.63
N MET A 155 3.74 17.35 -3.53
CA MET A 155 3.97 16.65 -2.26
C MET A 155 3.78 17.63 -1.11
N PRO A 156 3.24 17.22 0.05
CA PRO A 156 3.33 18.03 1.25
C PRO A 156 4.81 18.23 1.63
N SER A 157 5.23 19.47 1.72
CA SER A 157 6.60 19.84 2.06
C SER A 157 6.98 19.23 3.39
N GLY A 158 8.10 18.51 3.40
CA GLY A 158 8.57 17.77 4.57
C GLY A 158 8.31 16.27 4.51
N ILE A 159 7.53 15.78 3.53
CA ILE A 159 7.36 14.35 3.30
C ILE A 159 8.35 13.87 2.25
N SER A 160 9.11 12.82 2.60
CA SER A 160 9.97 12.09 1.67
C SER A 160 9.12 11.37 0.62
N ALA A 161 9.35 11.67 -0.66
CA ALA A 161 8.68 10.98 -1.76
C ALA A 161 9.12 9.51 -1.93
N GLU A 162 10.25 9.13 -1.33
CA GLU A 162 10.82 7.78 -1.42
C GLU A 162 10.09 6.80 -0.49
N ASP A 163 9.82 7.20 0.75
CA ASP A 163 9.43 6.28 1.84
C ASP A 163 8.37 6.83 2.79
N GLY A 164 7.94 8.09 2.63
CA GLY A 164 6.87 8.70 3.42
C GLY A 164 7.31 9.22 4.78
N HIS A 165 8.61 9.21 5.12
CA HIS A 165 9.09 9.78 6.38
C HIS A 165 8.93 11.30 6.42
N VAL A 166 8.70 11.82 7.63
CA VAL A 166 8.78 13.26 7.92
C VAL A 166 10.24 13.67 8.05
N LEU A 167 10.67 14.60 7.20
CA LEU A 167 12.00 15.18 7.17
C LEU A 167 12.03 16.49 7.97
N GLY A 168 12.03 16.38 9.30
CA GLY A 168 12.05 17.52 10.24
C GLY A 168 10.66 17.99 10.67
N ILE A 169 9.92 18.64 9.77
CA ILE A 169 8.50 19.03 9.92
C ILE A 169 7.80 18.84 8.58
N ALA A 170 6.50 18.55 8.59
CA ALA A 170 5.71 18.41 7.38
C ALA A 170 4.46 19.29 7.37
N PHE A 171 4.12 19.80 6.19
CA PHE A 171 2.86 20.48 5.92
C PHE A 171 1.71 19.48 5.94
N HIS A 172 0.62 19.80 6.63
CA HIS A 172 -0.53 18.91 6.79
C HIS A 172 -1.64 19.29 5.81
N ALA A 173 -1.70 18.62 4.67
CA ALA A 173 -2.65 18.92 3.61
C ALA A 173 -4.00 18.20 3.80
N ASP A 174 -5.08 18.88 3.39
CA ASP A 174 -6.40 18.29 3.20
C ASP A 174 -6.51 17.61 1.82
N ASP A 175 -5.83 18.18 0.81
CA ASP A 175 -5.70 17.62 -0.53
C ASP A 175 -4.27 17.82 -1.07
N THR A 176 -3.75 16.84 -1.80
CA THR A 176 -2.47 16.91 -2.52
C THR A 176 -2.71 16.71 -3.99
N TYR A 177 -2.33 17.67 -4.83
CA TYR A 177 -2.36 17.50 -6.29
C TYR A 177 -0.97 17.15 -6.77
N THR A 178 -0.82 15.95 -7.30
CA THR A 178 0.46 15.41 -7.76
C THR A 178 0.48 15.23 -9.27
N PHE A 179 1.66 15.28 -9.89
CA PHE A 179 1.77 15.38 -11.34
C PHE A 179 2.23 14.07 -11.99
N SER A 180 1.44 13.60 -12.96
CA SER A 180 1.54 12.42 -13.83
C SER A 180 1.63 11.05 -13.16
N TYR A 181 2.44 10.93 -12.11
CA TYR A 181 2.53 9.74 -11.29
C TYR A 181 2.44 10.11 -9.83
N GLU A 182 1.77 9.26 -9.07
CA GLU A 182 1.73 9.36 -7.62
C GLU A 182 3.03 8.83 -7.02
N LYS A 183 3.40 9.35 -5.85
CA LYS A 183 4.69 9.08 -5.24
C LYS A 183 4.53 8.03 -4.17
N LEU A 184 5.53 7.15 -4.04
CA LEU A 184 5.51 6.07 -3.06
C LEU A 184 5.30 6.61 -1.63
N GLY A 185 5.99 7.69 -1.26
CA GLY A 185 5.85 8.32 0.05
C GLY A 185 4.48 8.93 0.36
N GLN A 186 3.61 9.14 -0.63
CA GLN A 186 2.22 9.60 -0.40
C GLN A 186 1.32 8.47 0.10
N TYR A 187 1.71 7.22 -0.14
CA TYR A 187 0.92 6.04 0.20
C TYR A 187 1.43 5.32 1.45
N LEU A 188 2.65 5.63 1.89
CA LEU A 188 3.27 5.06 3.09
C LEU A 188 3.06 5.98 4.30
N TYR A 189 2.87 5.39 5.47
CA TYR A 189 2.79 6.15 6.71
C TYR A 189 4.20 6.52 7.21
N PRO A 190 4.37 7.71 7.80
CA PRO A 190 3.34 8.70 8.12
C PRO A 190 2.90 9.58 6.94
N GLY A 191 3.61 9.61 5.81
CA GLY A 191 3.32 10.50 4.66
C GLY A 191 1.87 10.49 4.18
N ALA A 192 1.21 9.33 4.19
CA ALA A 192 -0.21 9.20 3.86
C ALA A 192 -1.14 10.07 4.73
N ASP A 193 -0.81 10.28 6.01
CA ASP A 193 -1.60 11.15 6.90
C ASP A 193 -1.46 12.63 6.55
N TYR A 194 -0.31 13.03 5.98
CA TYR A 194 -0.02 14.42 5.62
C TYR A 194 -0.53 14.80 4.22
N CYS A 195 -0.86 13.82 3.38
CA CYS A 195 -1.27 14.07 2.00
C CYS A 195 -2.76 14.38 1.84
N GLY A 196 -3.60 14.00 2.82
CA GLY A 196 -5.05 14.10 2.66
C GLY A 196 -5.55 13.30 1.45
N ARG A 197 -6.45 13.87 0.65
CA ARG A 197 -6.88 13.23 -0.62
C ARG A 197 -5.89 13.54 -1.73
N ILE A 198 -5.44 12.51 -2.43
CA ILE A 198 -4.48 12.63 -3.53
C ILE A 198 -5.23 12.74 -4.86
N HIS A 199 -4.84 13.72 -5.68
CA HIS A 199 -5.35 13.95 -7.03
C HIS A 199 -4.18 13.90 -8.00
N CYS A 200 -4.13 12.88 -8.86
CA CYS A 200 -3.06 12.74 -9.85
C CYS A 200 -3.44 13.41 -11.18
N LEU A 201 -2.71 14.47 -11.53
CA LEU A 201 -2.96 15.32 -12.69
C LEU A 201 -1.99 14.99 -13.83
N ALA A 202 -2.51 14.64 -15.01
CA ALA A 202 -1.67 14.38 -16.17
C ALA A 202 -1.12 15.70 -16.75
N ILE A 203 0.23 15.81 -16.85
CA ILE A 203 0.90 17.02 -17.36
C ILE A 203 1.70 16.78 -18.64
N GLY A 204 1.53 15.61 -19.26
CA GLY A 204 2.25 15.21 -20.48
C GLY A 204 3.47 14.33 -20.26
N ILE A 205 3.74 13.88 -19.03
CA ILE A 205 4.67 12.78 -18.76
C ILE A 205 3.86 11.49 -18.81
N THR A 206 4.15 10.63 -19.79
CA THR A 206 3.34 9.44 -20.10
C THR A 206 4.13 8.15 -19.84
N GLU A 207 3.56 6.99 -20.15
CA GLU A 207 4.27 5.70 -20.01
C GLU A 207 5.48 5.61 -20.94
N GLU A 208 5.46 6.27 -22.10
CA GLU A 208 6.59 6.37 -23.01
C GLU A 208 7.83 7.00 -22.35
N SER A 209 7.63 7.87 -21.35
CA SER A 209 8.72 8.49 -20.58
C SER A 209 9.47 7.51 -19.67
N ILE A 210 8.94 6.31 -19.43
CA ILE A 210 9.59 5.28 -18.60
C ILE A 210 10.85 4.72 -19.27
N LEU A 211 10.88 4.68 -20.61
CA LEU A 211 11.96 4.07 -21.39
C LEU A 211 12.29 2.64 -20.88
N GLU A 212 13.55 2.38 -20.53
CA GLU A 212 14.02 1.06 -20.09
C GLU A 212 13.92 0.82 -18.58
N ARG A 213 13.75 1.87 -17.77
CA ARG A 213 13.81 1.79 -16.29
C ARG A 213 12.41 1.87 -15.69
N LYS A 214 11.73 0.72 -15.67
CA LYS A 214 10.39 0.61 -15.09
C LYS A 214 10.41 0.79 -13.58
N PRO A 215 9.53 1.62 -13.01
CA PRO A 215 9.31 1.66 -11.56
C PRO A 215 8.90 0.27 -11.06
N ARG A 216 9.38 -0.09 -9.85
CA ARG A 216 9.03 -1.37 -9.21
C ARG A 216 7.78 -1.27 -8.34
N ALA A 217 7.47 -0.09 -7.83
CA ALA A 217 6.35 0.13 -6.92
C ALA A 217 5.04 0.25 -7.70
N MET A 218 4.02 -0.46 -7.27
CA MET A 218 2.69 -0.43 -7.89
C MET A 218 1.58 -0.50 -6.85
N TYR A 219 0.36 -0.15 -7.25
CA TYR A 219 -0.85 -0.59 -6.55
C TYR A 219 -1.89 -1.10 -7.54
N LEU A 220 -2.79 -1.94 -7.03
CA LEU A 220 -3.92 -2.49 -7.78
C LEU A 220 -5.13 -1.59 -7.63
N GLU A 221 -5.91 -1.43 -8.69
CA GLU A 221 -7.22 -0.78 -8.71
C GLU A 221 -8.35 -1.83 -8.77
N ASP A 222 -9.60 -1.40 -8.61
CA ASP A 222 -10.76 -2.32 -8.64
C ASP A 222 -10.91 -3.05 -9.97
N GLU A 223 -10.60 -2.36 -11.08
CA GLU A 223 -10.65 -2.93 -12.42
C GLU A 223 -9.60 -4.03 -12.60
N ASP A 224 -8.42 -3.89 -11.97
CA ASP A 224 -7.39 -4.94 -12.00
C ASP A 224 -7.89 -6.22 -11.36
N ILE A 225 -8.58 -6.11 -10.22
CA ILE A 225 -9.11 -7.27 -9.51
C ILE A 225 -10.12 -8.02 -10.40
N ARG A 226 -11.02 -7.30 -11.07
CA ARG A 226 -12.00 -7.91 -11.99
C ARG A 226 -11.33 -8.68 -13.14
N GLN A 227 -10.21 -8.18 -13.64
CA GLN A 227 -9.49 -8.80 -14.76
C GLN A 227 -8.60 -9.97 -14.32
N LEU A 228 -8.02 -9.88 -13.13
CA LEU A 228 -7.07 -10.87 -12.61
C LEU A 228 -7.74 -12.06 -11.93
N LEU A 229 -8.94 -11.88 -11.38
CA LEU A 229 -9.63 -12.94 -10.63
C LEU A 229 -9.78 -14.22 -11.45
N PRO A 230 -9.60 -15.41 -10.84
CA PRO A 230 -9.79 -16.67 -11.52
C PRO A 230 -11.21 -16.79 -12.08
N LYS A 231 -11.35 -17.18 -13.34
CA LYS A 231 -12.66 -17.25 -14.00
C LYS A 231 -13.53 -18.36 -13.42
N ARG A 232 -14.77 -18.02 -13.07
CA ARG A 232 -15.79 -19.00 -12.67
C ARG A 232 -16.50 -19.58 -13.90
N ILE A 233 -15.97 -20.66 -14.47
CA ILE A 233 -16.55 -21.29 -15.67
C ILE A 233 -17.87 -22.04 -15.36
N PRO A 234 -18.95 -21.87 -16.15
CA PRO A 234 -20.26 -22.48 -15.86
C PRO A 234 -20.29 -24.02 -15.87
N ASP A 235 -19.42 -24.66 -16.65
CA ASP A 235 -19.28 -26.12 -16.74
C ASP A 235 -18.27 -26.70 -15.73
N GLY A 236 -17.73 -25.86 -14.84
CA GLY A 236 -16.76 -26.25 -13.83
C GLY A 236 -17.37 -27.07 -12.69
N HIS A 237 -16.56 -27.96 -12.12
CA HIS A 237 -16.90 -28.72 -10.91
C HIS A 237 -16.00 -28.32 -9.74
N LYS A 238 -16.25 -28.84 -8.54
CA LYS A 238 -15.44 -28.52 -7.34
C LYS A 238 -13.91 -28.72 -7.50
N GLY A 239 -13.47 -29.69 -8.31
CA GLY A 239 -12.03 -29.85 -8.62
C GLY A 239 -11.46 -28.84 -9.62
N THR A 240 -12.31 -28.17 -10.41
CA THR A 240 -11.90 -27.14 -11.39
C THR A 240 -11.42 -25.88 -10.69
N PHE A 241 -12.00 -25.60 -9.54
CA PHE A 241 -11.73 -24.40 -8.75
C PHE A 241 -10.70 -24.65 -7.65
N GLY A 242 -9.86 -25.66 -7.80
CA GLY A 242 -8.76 -25.94 -6.89
C GLY A 242 -9.12 -26.69 -5.61
N LYS A 243 -8.08 -27.30 -5.04
CA LYS A 243 -8.06 -28.00 -3.75
C LYS A 243 -7.05 -27.33 -2.84
N LEU A 244 -7.52 -26.75 -1.73
CA LEU A 244 -6.67 -26.14 -0.72
C LEU A 244 -6.53 -27.05 0.50
N LEU A 245 -5.30 -27.30 0.95
CA LEU A 245 -5.02 -27.87 2.26
C LEU A 245 -4.68 -26.74 3.25
N VAL A 246 -5.39 -26.69 4.37
CA VAL A 246 -5.17 -25.74 5.47
C VAL A 246 -4.67 -26.50 6.69
N ILE A 247 -3.40 -26.32 7.04
CA ILE A 247 -2.75 -26.89 8.23
C ILE A 247 -2.76 -25.81 9.30
N ALA A 248 -3.80 -25.82 10.13
CA ALA A 248 -4.11 -24.72 11.03
C ALA A 248 -4.81 -25.20 12.31
N GLY A 249 -4.72 -24.35 13.32
CA GLY A 249 -5.32 -24.54 14.63
C GLY A 249 -4.51 -25.47 15.53
N SER A 250 -4.70 -25.26 16.82
CA SER A 250 -4.18 -26.07 17.92
C SER A 250 -5.27 -26.24 18.97
N VAL A 251 -4.98 -26.94 20.06
CA VAL A 251 -5.89 -26.97 21.22
C VAL A 251 -6.13 -25.52 21.66
N ASP A 252 -7.41 -25.15 21.84
CA ASP A 252 -7.89 -23.79 22.16
C ASP A 252 -7.77 -22.74 21.03
N MET A 253 -7.28 -23.10 19.84
CA MET A 253 -7.12 -22.17 18.70
C MET A 253 -7.82 -22.67 17.42
N ALA A 254 -8.97 -23.34 17.53
CA ALA A 254 -9.77 -23.75 16.38
C ALA A 254 -10.20 -22.58 15.47
N GLY A 255 -10.28 -21.36 16.03
CA GLY A 255 -10.70 -20.15 15.32
C GLY A 255 -9.80 -19.81 14.12
N ALA A 256 -8.48 -20.01 14.24
CA ALA A 256 -7.55 -19.72 13.15
C ALA A 256 -7.82 -20.59 11.91
N ALA A 257 -8.05 -21.88 12.13
CA ALA A 257 -8.45 -22.81 11.08
C ALA A 257 -9.83 -22.45 10.49
N TYR A 258 -10.78 -22.03 11.32
CA TYR A 258 -12.09 -21.56 10.88
C TYR A 258 -11.99 -20.35 9.95
N PHE A 259 -11.32 -19.28 10.38
CA PHE A 259 -11.22 -18.04 9.61
C PHE A 259 -10.51 -18.26 8.27
N ALA A 260 -9.37 -18.96 8.27
CA ALA A 260 -8.64 -19.27 7.06
C ALA A 260 -9.48 -20.11 6.07
N ALA A 261 -10.10 -21.20 6.54
CA ALA A 261 -10.88 -22.07 5.67
C ALA A 261 -12.18 -21.41 5.16
N LYS A 262 -12.88 -20.63 6.00
CA LYS A 262 -14.10 -19.96 5.59
C LYS A 262 -13.80 -18.86 4.59
N ALA A 263 -12.75 -18.06 4.83
CA ALA A 263 -12.30 -17.04 3.89
C ALA A 263 -11.93 -17.67 2.53
N ALA A 264 -11.21 -18.80 2.56
CA ALA A 264 -10.85 -19.50 1.34
C ALA A 264 -12.08 -19.90 0.50
N TYR A 265 -13.11 -20.46 1.12
CA TYR A 265 -14.37 -20.77 0.45
C TYR A 265 -15.08 -19.52 -0.08
N ARG A 266 -15.09 -18.42 0.67
CA ARG A 266 -15.68 -17.14 0.23
C ARG A 266 -14.96 -16.52 -0.95
N THR A 267 -13.68 -16.86 -1.15
CA THR A 267 -12.87 -16.42 -2.31
C THR A 267 -12.91 -17.41 -3.48
N GLY A 268 -13.72 -18.48 -3.42
CA GLY A 268 -14.09 -19.27 -4.59
C GLY A 268 -13.40 -20.63 -4.76
N VAL A 269 -12.48 -21.03 -3.86
CA VAL A 269 -11.86 -22.37 -3.96
C VAL A 269 -12.92 -23.48 -3.88
N GLY A 270 -12.74 -24.53 -4.67
CA GLY A 270 -13.75 -25.57 -4.80
C GLY A 270 -13.76 -26.60 -3.68
N LEU A 271 -12.59 -26.92 -3.09
CA LEU A 271 -12.46 -27.86 -1.98
C LEU A 271 -11.45 -27.34 -0.96
N VAL A 272 -11.83 -27.37 0.33
CA VAL A 272 -10.91 -27.14 1.45
C VAL A 272 -10.82 -28.39 2.31
N LYS A 273 -9.59 -28.83 2.56
CA LYS A 273 -9.26 -29.83 3.58
C LYS A 273 -8.51 -29.14 4.72
N ILE A 274 -8.93 -29.39 5.96
CA ILE A 274 -8.30 -28.83 7.16
C ILE A 274 -7.58 -29.97 7.90
N CYS A 275 -6.27 -29.80 8.12
CA CYS A 275 -5.45 -30.63 8.97
C CYS A 275 -5.27 -29.95 10.34
N THR A 276 -5.76 -30.56 11.42
CA THR A 276 -5.85 -29.92 12.74
C THR A 276 -5.98 -30.95 13.88
N PRO A 277 -5.77 -30.61 15.16
CA PRO A 277 -6.01 -31.55 16.26
C PRO A 277 -7.46 -32.02 16.36
N GLN A 278 -7.68 -33.23 16.86
CA GLN A 278 -9.01 -33.84 16.98
C GLN A 278 -9.99 -33.03 17.85
N GLU A 279 -9.47 -32.28 18.81
CA GLU A 279 -10.20 -31.37 19.68
C GLU A 279 -10.98 -30.30 18.89
N ASN A 280 -10.46 -29.89 17.73
CA ASN A 280 -11.08 -28.84 16.89
C ASN A 280 -12.24 -29.37 16.05
N ARG A 281 -12.43 -30.70 15.96
CA ARG A 281 -13.41 -31.34 15.08
C ARG A 281 -14.83 -30.79 15.26
N MET A 282 -15.34 -30.77 16.49
CA MET A 282 -16.73 -30.37 16.73
C MET A 282 -16.97 -28.91 16.36
N ALA A 283 -16.06 -28.02 16.73
CA ALA A 283 -16.16 -26.60 16.39
C ALA A 283 -16.16 -26.38 14.87
N LEU A 284 -15.20 -26.99 14.17
CA LEU A 284 -15.06 -26.81 12.72
C LEU A 284 -16.20 -27.45 11.92
N GLN A 285 -16.63 -28.68 12.27
CA GLN A 285 -17.77 -29.30 11.57
C GLN A 285 -19.10 -28.58 11.82
N THR A 286 -19.21 -27.83 12.92
CA THR A 286 -20.40 -27.01 13.22
C THR A 286 -20.39 -25.73 12.39
N LEU A 287 -19.24 -25.06 12.27
CA LEU A 287 -19.13 -23.75 11.63
C LEU A 287 -18.88 -23.81 10.11
N ILE A 288 -18.23 -24.88 9.63
CA ILE A 288 -17.90 -25.12 8.22
C ILE A 288 -18.11 -26.61 7.88
N PRO A 289 -19.36 -27.08 7.82
CA PRO A 289 -19.66 -28.48 7.46
C PRO A 289 -19.18 -28.85 6.05
N GLU A 290 -18.91 -27.86 5.18
CA GLU A 290 -18.37 -28.08 3.83
C GLU A 290 -16.91 -28.52 3.83
N ALA A 291 -16.14 -28.25 4.90
CA ALA A 291 -14.72 -28.57 4.97
C ALA A 291 -14.47 -30.07 5.21
N ILE A 292 -13.50 -30.64 4.49
CA ILE A 292 -13.00 -31.99 4.75
C ILE A 292 -12.03 -31.91 5.93
N LEU A 293 -12.22 -32.72 6.97
CA LEU A 293 -11.30 -32.73 8.11
C LEU A 293 -10.38 -33.94 8.09
N HIS A 294 -9.08 -33.68 8.16
CA HIS A 294 -8.10 -34.65 8.64
C HIS A 294 -7.70 -34.22 10.06
N THR A 295 -8.07 -35.02 11.06
CA THR A 295 -7.69 -34.74 12.43
C THR A 295 -6.61 -35.68 12.93
N TYR A 296 -5.64 -35.16 13.67
CA TYR A 296 -4.63 -35.95 14.37
C TYR A 296 -4.79 -35.82 15.90
N GLY A 297 -4.33 -36.85 16.62
CA GLY A 297 -4.30 -36.85 18.08
C GLY A 297 -2.89 -36.53 18.60
N LYS A 298 -2.41 -37.32 19.56
CA LYS A 298 -1.02 -37.20 20.07
C LYS A 298 0.06 -37.51 19.03
N THR A 299 -0.30 -38.23 17.97
CA THR A 299 0.60 -38.61 16.89
C THR A 299 -0.06 -38.30 15.55
N ILE A 300 0.76 -37.93 14.57
CA ILE A 300 0.34 -37.60 13.21
C ILE A 300 0.75 -38.76 12.32
N ASP A 301 -0.20 -39.34 11.57
CA ASP A 301 0.14 -40.36 10.57
C ASP A 301 0.84 -39.67 9.39
N LYS A 302 2.14 -39.89 9.28
CA LYS A 302 2.97 -39.27 8.26
C LYS A 302 2.51 -39.64 6.84
N ASN A 303 2.08 -40.88 6.60
CA ASN A 303 1.71 -41.31 5.26
C ASN A 303 0.44 -40.61 4.79
N VAL A 304 -0.59 -40.57 5.64
CA VAL A 304 -1.85 -39.86 5.37
C VAL A 304 -1.59 -38.36 5.19
N PHE A 305 -0.73 -37.78 6.02
CA PHE A 305 -0.35 -36.36 5.89
C PHE A 305 0.34 -36.05 4.55
N LEU A 306 1.26 -36.91 4.10
CA LEU A 306 1.91 -36.75 2.80
C LEU A 306 0.95 -36.95 1.62
N GLU A 307 -0.06 -37.81 1.76
CA GLU A 307 -1.13 -37.94 0.75
C GLU A 307 -1.98 -36.67 0.66
N ASP A 308 -2.24 -36.01 1.78
CA ASP A 308 -2.96 -34.73 1.81
C ASP A 308 -2.18 -33.61 1.11
N LEU A 309 -0.86 -33.54 1.32
CA LEU A 309 -0.01 -32.59 0.60
C LEU A 309 -0.06 -32.82 -0.91
N LYS A 310 0.00 -34.07 -1.37
CA LYS A 310 -0.10 -34.43 -2.79
C LYS A 310 -1.47 -34.17 -3.40
N TRP A 311 -2.53 -34.19 -2.57
CA TRP A 311 -3.89 -33.94 -3.01
C TRP A 311 -4.14 -32.46 -3.30
N ALA A 312 -3.42 -31.56 -2.64
CA ALA A 312 -3.66 -30.13 -2.69
C ALA A 312 -3.04 -29.48 -3.94
N ASP A 313 -3.72 -28.47 -4.48
CA ASP A 313 -3.22 -27.58 -5.53
C ASP A 313 -2.54 -26.33 -4.93
N ALA A 314 -2.80 -26.03 -3.64
CA ALA A 314 -2.01 -25.12 -2.80
C ALA A 314 -2.11 -25.53 -1.33
N VAL A 315 -1.12 -25.14 -0.51
CA VAL A 315 -1.09 -25.44 0.93
C VAL A 315 -0.95 -24.15 1.73
N LEU A 316 -1.76 -23.98 2.77
CA LEU A 316 -1.59 -22.98 3.81
C LEU A 316 -1.16 -23.67 5.10
N ILE A 317 -0.09 -23.19 5.74
CA ILE A 317 0.34 -23.66 7.06
C ILE A 317 0.66 -22.50 7.99
N GLY A 318 0.32 -22.66 9.26
CA GLY A 318 0.79 -21.77 10.32
C GLY A 318 -0.27 -21.10 11.18
N PRO A 319 -1.45 -20.70 10.67
CA PRO A 319 -2.49 -20.09 11.50
C PRO A 319 -2.83 -20.93 12.74
N GLY A 320 -2.42 -20.46 13.92
CA GLY A 320 -2.71 -21.08 15.22
C GLY A 320 -2.16 -22.49 15.44
N ILE A 321 -1.15 -22.96 14.69
CA ILE A 321 -0.58 -24.32 14.90
C ILE A 321 0.26 -24.42 16.19
N GLY A 322 0.63 -23.28 16.79
CA GLY A 322 1.50 -23.18 17.96
C GLY A 322 2.96 -23.50 17.67
N GLN A 323 3.76 -23.64 18.72
CA GLN A 323 5.22 -23.85 18.63
C GLN A 323 5.68 -25.18 19.26
N SER A 324 4.76 -26.13 19.38
CA SER A 324 5.05 -27.46 19.93
C SER A 324 5.93 -28.30 19.00
N GLU A 325 6.53 -29.39 19.52
CA GLU A 325 7.24 -30.37 18.69
C GLU A 325 6.38 -30.96 17.56
N GLN A 326 5.06 -31.10 17.79
CA GLN A 326 4.13 -31.53 16.74
C GLN A 326 4.00 -30.46 15.64
N ALA A 327 3.95 -29.18 16.00
CA ALA A 327 3.90 -28.08 15.03
C ALA A 327 5.21 -27.99 14.22
N LYS A 328 6.36 -28.14 14.88
CA LYS A 328 7.67 -28.27 14.21
C LYS A 328 7.69 -29.43 13.23
N GLN A 329 7.19 -30.59 13.65
CA GLN A 329 7.10 -31.77 12.81
C GLN A 329 6.19 -31.57 11.58
N LEU A 330 5.01 -30.95 11.76
CA LEU A 330 4.11 -30.58 10.66
C LEU A 330 4.79 -29.67 9.65
N LEU A 331 5.48 -28.62 10.12
CA LEU A 331 6.19 -27.69 9.25
C LEU A 331 7.31 -28.39 8.48
N GLN A 332 8.13 -29.20 9.15
CA GLN A 332 9.21 -29.96 8.53
C GLN A 332 8.69 -30.92 7.45
N TRP A 333 7.62 -31.68 7.76
CA TRP A 333 7.03 -32.60 6.78
C TRP A 333 6.35 -31.88 5.63
N THR A 334 5.73 -30.73 5.88
CA THR A 334 5.14 -29.88 4.83
C THR A 334 6.23 -29.45 3.86
N ARG A 335 7.29 -28.80 4.36
CA ARG A 335 8.40 -28.33 3.52
C ARG A 335 9.09 -29.43 2.73
N ALA A 336 9.25 -30.62 3.33
CA ALA A 336 9.89 -31.75 2.66
C ALA A 336 8.99 -32.48 1.65
N GLY A 337 7.67 -32.40 1.80
CA GLY A 337 6.71 -33.21 1.04
C GLY A 337 5.83 -32.42 0.08
N VAL A 338 5.75 -31.10 0.22
CA VAL A 338 4.90 -30.24 -0.61
C VAL A 338 5.54 -30.04 -1.98
N ILE A 339 4.70 -30.10 -3.01
CA ILE A 339 5.05 -29.81 -4.41
C ILE A 339 4.19 -28.71 -5.02
N ALA A 340 3.09 -28.37 -4.34
CA ALA A 340 2.21 -27.27 -4.69
C ALA A 340 2.71 -25.96 -4.05
N PRO A 341 2.30 -24.79 -4.55
CA PRO A 341 2.60 -23.52 -3.90
C PRO A 341 2.22 -23.51 -2.40
N LEU A 342 3.09 -22.90 -1.58
CA LEU A 342 3.00 -22.91 -0.13
C LEU A 342 2.83 -21.48 0.42
N VAL A 343 1.77 -21.27 1.20
CA VAL A 343 1.55 -20.06 1.98
C VAL A 343 1.90 -20.34 3.44
N MET A 344 2.79 -19.53 4.02
CA MET A 344 3.22 -19.64 5.42
C MET A 344 2.87 -18.36 6.18
N ASP A 345 2.12 -18.52 7.27
CA ASP A 345 1.69 -17.40 8.13
C ASP A 345 1.95 -17.72 9.61
N ALA A 346 1.86 -16.71 10.47
CA ALA A 346 1.75 -16.87 11.91
C ALA A 346 2.81 -17.81 12.53
N ASP A 347 2.38 -18.89 13.17
CA ASP A 347 3.29 -19.79 13.89
C ASP A 347 4.26 -20.53 12.97
N ALA A 348 3.94 -20.73 11.68
CA ALA A 348 4.92 -21.26 10.75
C ALA A 348 6.11 -20.30 10.59
N LEU A 349 5.85 -18.99 10.55
CA LEU A 349 6.89 -17.97 10.48
C LEU A 349 7.67 -17.85 11.80
N ASN A 350 6.98 -17.96 12.94
CA ASN A 350 7.66 -17.98 14.25
C ASN A 350 8.61 -19.18 14.36
N LEU A 351 8.19 -20.37 13.91
CA LEU A 351 9.04 -21.57 13.88
C LEU A 351 10.22 -21.41 12.92
N LEU A 352 10.01 -20.81 11.75
CA LEU A 352 11.09 -20.52 10.78
C LEU A 352 12.09 -19.48 11.27
N SER A 353 11.70 -18.60 12.19
CA SER A 353 12.62 -17.60 12.76
C SER A 353 13.76 -18.23 13.57
N GLU A 354 13.64 -19.51 13.98
CA GLU A 354 14.75 -20.27 14.58
C GLU A 354 15.88 -20.56 13.56
N ASN A 355 15.55 -20.68 12.27
CA ASN A 355 16.50 -20.93 11.19
C ASN A 355 15.92 -20.48 9.84
N THR A 356 16.09 -19.22 9.45
CA THR A 356 15.44 -18.66 8.26
C THR A 356 15.93 -19.23 6.93
N ASP A 357 17.11 -19.87 6.90
CA ASP A 357 17.60 -20.61 5.73
C ASP A 357 16.64 -21.73 5.31
N ASP A 358 15.76 -22.15 6.20
CA ASP A 358 14.69 -23.07 5.89
C ASP A 358 13.67 -22.53 4.85
N LEU A 359 13.65 -21.23 4.59
CA LEU A 359 12.86 -20.66 3.49
C LEU A 359 13.48 -20.91 2.11
N ILE A 360 14.79 -21.17 2.04
CA ILE A 360 15.51 -21.28 0.77
C ILE A 360 15.15 -22.61 0.11
N ASN A 361 14.23 -22.56 -0.86
CA ASN A 361 13.89 -23.69 -1.70
C ASN A 361 13.59 -23.22 -3.14
N PRO A 362 14.53 -23.34 -4.09
CA PRO A 362 14.35 -22.83 -5.45
C PRO A 362 13.32 -23.62 -6.28
N HIS A 363 12.78 -24.73 -5.75
CA HIS A 363 11.81 -25.57 -6.43
C HIS A 363 10.38 -25.37 -5.91
N LEU A 364 10.16 -24.43 -4.99
CA LEU A 364 8.87 -24.21 -4.36
C LEU A 364 8.46 -22.75 -4.44
N ASP A 365 7.26 -22.52 -4.95
CA ASP A 365 6.62 -21.21 -4.92
C ASP A 365 6.12 -20.94 -3.51
N VAL A 366 6.71 -19.94 -2.83
CA VAL A 366 6.42 -19.63 -1.43
C VAL A 366 5.89 -18.21 -1.29
N VAL A 367 4.80 -18.07 -0.54
CA VAL A 367 4.30 -16.79 -0.03
C VAL A 367 4.42 -16.79 1.49
N VAL A 368 5.03 -15.75 2.05
CA VAL A 368 5.04 -15.50 3.49
C VAL A 368 4.23 -14.24 3.81
N THR A 369 3.53 -14.22 4.94
CA THR A 369 2.66 -13.10 5.32
C THR A 369 2.99 -12.49 6.68
N PRO A 370 4.25 -12.11 6.99
CA PRO A 370 4.61 -11.63 8.31
C PRO A 370 3.93 -10.29 8.67
N HIS A 371 3.53 -10.11 9.93
CA HIS A 371 3.35 -8.79 10.52
C HIS A 371 4.71 -8.24 11.00
N LEU A 372 4.78 -6.95 11.39
CA LEU A 372 6.03 -6.32 11.83
C LEU A 372 6.79 -7.11 12.91
N GLY A 373 6.10 -7.60 13.95
CA GLY A 373 6.71 -8.46 14.97
C GLY A 373 7.21 -9.83 14.48
N GLU A 374 6.57 -10.47 13.50
CA GLU A 374 7.05 -11.73 12.89
C GLU A 374 8.27 -11.43 12.02
N MET A 375 8.21 -10.37 11.21
CA MET A 375 9.33 -9.90 10.41
C MET A 375 10.54 -9.54 11.28
N SER A 376 10.32 -8.93 12.45
CA SER A 376 11.35 -8.63 13.43
C SER A 376 12.10 -9.88 13.90
N ARG A 377 11.38 -10.98 14.14
CA ARG A 377 11.99 -12.27 14.51
C ARG A 377 12.73 -12.89 13.33
N LEU A 378 12.12 -12.90 12.15
CA LEU A 378 12.71 -13.44 10.92
C LEU A 378 14.03 -12.74 10.55
N CYS A 379 14.04 -11.40 10.57
CA CYS A 379 15.23 -10.61 10.22
C CYS A 379 16.20 -10.40 11.39
N GLN A 380 15.81 -10.78 12.61
CA GLN A 380 16.55 -10.47 13.86
C GLN A 380 16.85 -8.97 14.01
N MET A 381 15.89 -8.12 13.63
CA MET A 381 15.98 -6.66 13.69
C MET A 381 14.85 -6.08 14.53
N PRO A 382 15.05 -4.94 15.23
CA PRO A 382 13.97 -4.28 15.97
C PRO A 382 12.80 -3.89 15.06
N VAL A 383 11.57 -4.00 15.57
CA VAL A 383 10.34 -3.57 14.86
C VAL A 383 10.46 -2.14 14.34
N SER A 384 10.97 -1.22 15.15
CA SER A 384 11.15 0.19 14.77
C SER A 384 12.07 0.39 13.57
N TYR A 385 13.08 -0.47 13.41
CA TYR A 385 13.99 -0.40 12.26
C TYR A 385 13.33 -0.94 10.98
N ILE A 386 12.51 -1.99 11.10
CA ILE A 386 11.73 -2.52 9.98
C ILE A 386 10.67 -1.50 9.55
N GLU A 387 9.98 -0.88 10.51
CA GLU A 387 8.99 0.17 10.24
C GLU A 387 9.63 1.37 9.51
N SER A 388 10.84 1.79 9.92
CA SER A 388 11.53 2.89 9.24
C SER A 388 12.20 2.51 7.91
N HIS A 389 12.20 1.23 7.53
CA HIS A 389 12.74 0.74 6.25
C HIS A 389 11.74 -0.21 5.59
N PHE A 390 10.45 0.08 5.72
CA PHE A 390 9.36 -0.87 5.50
C PHE A 390 9.37 -1.53 4.11
N CYS A 391 9.45 -0.72 3.04
CA CYS A 391 9.55 -1.23 1.67
C CYS A 391 10.86 -1.98 1.42
N GLU A 392 11.97 -1.41 1.87
CA GLU A 392 13.31 -1.96 1.69
C GLU A 392 13.40 -3.35 2.32
N LYS A 393 12.98 -3.52 3.58
CA LYS A 393 13.07 -4.80 4.27
C LYS A 393 12.13 -5.85 3.69
N ALA A 394 10.95 -5.47 3.21
CA ALA A 394 10.07 -6.42 2.52
C ALA A 394 10.72 -6.92 1.21
N CYS A 395 11.32 -6.02 0.43
CA CYS A 395 11.99 -6.38 -0.83
C CYS A 395 13.28 -7.18 -0.60
N GLU A 396 14.12 -6.76 0.35
CA GLU A 396 15.36 -7.47 0.72
C GLU A 396 15.05 -8.89 1.20
N PHE A 397 14.01 -9.06 2.02
CA PHE A 397 13.57 -10.37 2.47
C PHE A 397 13.12 -11.25 1.31
N ALA A 398 12.26 -10.71 0.43
CA ALA A 398 11.79 -11.42 -0.75
C ALA A 398 12.95 -11.88 -1.64
N ASP A 399 13.90 -10.98 -1.94
CA ASP A 399 15.04 -11.25 -2.82
C ASP A 399 16.00 -12.28 -2.18
N THR A 400 16.29 -12.16 -0.88
CA THR A 400 17.23 -13.03 -0.16
C THR A 400 16.75 -14.47 -0.09
N TYR A 401 15.47 -14.68 0.21
CA TYR A 401 14.91 -16.02 0.38
C TYR A 401 14.23 -16.54 -0.89
N ASN A 402 14.16 -15.72 -1.95
CA ASN A 402 13.45 -16.00 -3.19
C ASN A 402 11.97 -16.39 -2.94
N VAL A 403 11.28 -15.60 -2.11
CA VAL A 403 9.88 -15.81 -1.72
C VAL A 403 9.08 -14.55 -1.97
N VAL A 404 7.76 -14.68 -2.18
CA VAL A 404 6.86 -13.52 -2.14
C VAL A 404 6.62 -13.15 -0.69
N CYS A 405 6.98 -11.92 -0.31
CA CYS A 405 6.81 -11.42 1.05
C CYS A 405 5.66 -10.41 1.13
N HIS A 406 4.59 -10.78 1.84
CA HIS A 406 3.51 -9.87 2.19
C HIS A 406 3.69 -9.33 3.62
N LEU A 407 4.33 -8.16 3.74
CA LEU A 407 4.54 -7.51 5.03
C LEU A 407 3.29 -6.73 5.45
N LYS A 408 2.60 -7.22 6.48
CA LYS A 408 1.33 -6.68 6.99
C LYS A 408 1.56 -5.37 7.76
N SER A 409 0.81 -4.33 7.38
CA SER A 409 0.68 -3.02 8.06
C SER A 409 -0.62 -2.34 7.60
N ALA A 410 -0.91 -1.13 8.07
CA ALA A 410 -2.02 -0.31 7.57
C ALA A 410 -1.94 -0.09 6.05
N ARG A 411 -0.72 -0.05 5.51
CA ARG A 411 -0.41 -0.05 4.07
C ARG A 411 0.51 -1.23 3.80
N SER A 412 -0.06 -2.43 3.76
CA SER A 412 0.73 -3.66 3.57
C SER A 412 1.43 -3.67 2.21
N ILE A 413 2.57 -4.35 2.13
CA ILE A 413 3.36 -4.48 0.91
C ILE A 413 3.51 -5.94 0.53
N THR A 414 3.21 -6.27 -0.73
CA THR A 414 3.60 -7.54 -1.34
C THR A 414 4.84 -7.33 -2.18
N ALA A 415 6.00 -7.79 -1.72
CA ALA A 415 7.24 -7.79 -2.48
C ALA A 415 7.42 -9.12 -3.22
N VAL A 416 7.62 -9.04 -4.54
CA VAL A 416 7.94 -10.18 -5.40
C VAL A 416 9.46 -10.23 -5.61
N PRO A 417 10.11 -11.40 -5.46
CA PRO A 417 11.57 -11.51 -5.57
C PRO A 417 12.04 -11.04 -6.94
N TYR A 418 13.00 -10.10 -6.94
CA TYR A 418 13.57 -9.44 -8.10
C TYR A 418 12.57 -8.71 -9.02
N GLY A 419 11.31 -8.59 -8.57
CA GLY A 419 10.18 -8.09 -9.35
C GLY A 419 9.54 -6.85 -8.75
N ASN A 420 8.25 -6.65 -9.04
CA ASN A 420 7.49 -5.52 -8.50
C ASN A 420 7.22 -5.68 -7.00
N HIS A 421 6.89 -4.57 -6.35
CA HIS A 421 6.26 -4.58 -5.04
C HIS A 421 4.95 -3.79 -5.07
N TYR A 422 3.91 -4.37 -4.46
CA TYR A 422 2.55 -3.86 -4.52
C TYR A 422 2.13 -3.29 -3.17
N ILE A 423 1.74 -2.02 -3.15
CA ILE A 423 1.19 -1.35 -1.98
C ILE A 423 -0.32 -1.60 -1.93
N ASN A 424 -0.82 -2.12 -0.82
CA ASN A 424 -2.26 -2.22 -0.62
C ASN A 424 -2.81 -0.86 -0.15
N THR A 425 -3.74 -0.31 -0.93
CA THR A 425 -4.36 0.99 -0.67
C THR A 425 -5.75 0.90 -0.02
N THR A 426 -6.17 -0.30 0.37
CA THR A 426 -7.49 -0.58 0.95
C THR A 426 -7.39 -1.04 2.41
N GLY A 427 -8.52 -1.04 3.11
CA GLY A 427 -8.61 -1.44 4.51
C GLY A 427 -8.58 -0.26 5.47
N ASN A 428 -8.86 -0.56 6.74
CA ASN A 428 -9.01 0.43 7.79
C ASN A 428 -8.58 -0.09 9.16
N SER A 429 -8.50 0.82 10.14
CA SER A 429 -8.02 0.51 11.49
C SER A 429 -8.87 -0.51 12.25
N GLY A 430 -10.13 -0.75 11.87
CA GLY A 430 -10.95 -1.79 12.50
C GLY A 430 -10.46 -3.20 12.22
N MET A 431 -9.67 -3.38 11.17
CA MET A 431 -9.07 -4.67 10.81
C MET A 431 -7.94 -5.10 11.75
N ALA A 432 -7.51 -4.23 12.69
CA ALA A 432 -6.53 -4.52 13.73
C ALA A 432 -7.14 -5.39 14.85
N THR A 433 -7.66 -6.56 14.47
CA THR A 433 -8.35 -7.50 15.35
C THR A 433 -7.81 -8.92 15.14
N ALA A 434 -7.92 -9.77 16.16
CA ALA A 434 -7.49 -11.16 16.08
C ALA A 434 -8.29 -11.91 15.01
N GLY A 435 -7.62 -12.76 14.23
CA GLY A 435 -8.22 -13.53 13.13
C GLY A 435 -8.18 -12.83 11.77
N SER A 436 -7.91 -11.53 11.70
CA SER A 436 -7.79 -10.77 10.44
C SER A 436 -6.68 -11.34 9.54
N GLY A 437 -5.51 -11.67 10.13
CA GLY A 437 -4.42 -12.33 9.42
C GLY A 437 -4.80 -13.72 8.87
N ASP A 438 -5.58 -14.50 9.63
CA ASP A 438 -6.03 -15.83 9.21
C ASP A 438 -6.97 -15.74 7.99
N VAL A 439 -7.87 -14.74 7.99
CA VAL A 439 -8.74 -14.44 6.84
C VAL A 439 -7.89 -14.11 5.61
N LEU A 440 -6.92 -13.20 5.73
CA LEU A 440 -6.00 -12.85 4.64
C LEU A 440 -5.25 -14.07 4.09
N ALA A 441 -4.66 -14.89 4.96
CA ALA A 441 -3.92 -16.08 4.56
C ALA A 441 -4.81 -17.07 3.79
N GLY A 442 -6.05 -17.25 4.24
CA GLY A 442 -7.07 -18.06 3.56
C GLY A 442 -7.45 -17.51 2.17
N ILE A 443 -7.61 -16.19 2.03
CA ILE A 443 -7.88 -15.53 0.74
C ILE A 443 -6.73 -15.79 -0.24
N ILE A 444 -5.49 -15.52 0.17
CA ILE A 444 -4.31 -15.69 -0.68
C ILE A 444 -4.18 -17.15 -1.14
N ALA A 445 -4.23 -18.09 -0.20
CA ALA A 445 -4.09 -19.51 -0.52
C ALA A 445 -5.22 -20.03 -1.42
N SER A 446 -6.43 -19.49 -1.28
CA SER A 446 -7.58 -19.80 -2.14
C SER A 446 -7.37 -19.34 -3.58
N LEU A 447 -6.86 -18.13 -3.79
CA LEU A 447 -6.56 -17.62 -5.13
C LEU A 447 -5.48 -18.47 -5.81
N ILE A 448 -4.43 -18.84 -5.06
CA ILE A 448 -3.36 -19.70 -5.57
C ILE A 448 -3.89 -21.10 -5.92
N ALA A 449 -4.71 -21.71 -5.05
CA ALA A 449 -5.34 -23.01 -5.34
C ALA A 449 -6.20 -22.99 -6.60
N GLN A 450 -6.80 -21.84 -6.94
CA GLN A 450 -7.59 -21.64 -8.15
C GLN A 450 -6.72 -21.42 -9.42
N GLY A 451 -5.40 -21.46 -9.30
CA GLY A 451 -4.46 -21.31 -10.41
C GLY A 451 -3.99 -19.88 -10.65
N MET A 452 -4.25 -18.94 -9.74
CA MET A 452 -3.66 -17.60 -9.83
C MET A 452 -2.15 -17.69 -9.56
N PRO A 453 -1.31 -17.00 -10.34
CA PRO A 453 0.12 -16.87 -10.05
C PRO A 453 0.35 -16.35 -8.62
N TYR A 454 1.23 -17.02 -7.86
CA TYR A 454 1.43 -16.78 -6.43
C TYR A 454 1.98 -15.37 -6.12
N ASP A 455 2.75 -14.80 -7.05
CA ASP A 455 3.29 -13.44 -7.02
C ASP A 455 2.20 -12.36 -7.09
N LEU A 456 1.12 -12.61 -7.84
CA LEU A 456 -0.05 -11.72 -7.92
C LEU A 456 -1.11 -12.03 -6.87
N ALA A 457 -1.29 -13.31 -6.51
CA ALA A 457 -2.33 -13.75 -5.57
C ALA A 457 -2.23 -13.07 -4.21
N SER A 458 -1.01 -12.79 -3.75
CA SER A 458 -0.78 -12.06 -2.51
C SER A 458 -1.28 -10.61 -2.59
N ALA A 459 -0.95 -9.88 -3.66
CA ALA A 459 -1.37 -8.49 -3.84
C ALA A 459 -2.89 -8.37 -4.05
N VAL A 460 -3.46 -9.25 -4.88
CA VAL A 460 -4.92 -9.34 -5.12
C VAL A 460 -5.66 -9.70 -3.83
N GLY A 461 -5.16 -10.70 -3.10
CA GLY A 461 -5.74 -11.15 -1.85
C GLY A 461 -5.74 -10.06 -0.77
N ALA A 462 -4.64 -9.31 -0.65
CA ALA A 462 -4.55 -8.18 0.26
C ALA A 462 -5.57 -7.07 -0.05
N ARG A 463 -5.80 -6.77 -1.33
CA ARG A 463 -6.81 -5.79 -1.74
C ARG A 463 -8.22 -6.28 -1.43
N ILE A 464 -8.55 -7.52 -1.79
CA ILE A 464 -9.85 -8.13 -1.48
C ILE A 464 -10.11 -8.10 0.04
N HIS A 465 -9.09 -8.45 0.83
CA HIS A 465 -9.16 -8.42 2.29
C HIS A 465 -9.42 -7.01 2.83
N GLY A 466 -8.69 -6.01 2.36
CA GLY A 466 -8.88 -4.61 2.75
C GLY A 466 -10.27 -4.09 2.38
N GLN A 467 -10.74 -4.37 1.16
CA GLN A 467 -12.08 -3.98 0.71
C GLN A 467 -13.19 -4.64 1.52
N ALA A 468 -13.04 -5.93 1.88
CA ALA A 468 -13.96 -6.60 2.79
C ALA A 468 -14.01 -5.90 4.15
N GLY A 469 -12.86 -5.47 4.68
CA GLY A 469 -12.78 -4.66 5.89
C GLY A 469 -13.46 -3.30 5.79
N ASP A 470 -13.32 -2.62 4.64
CA ASP A 470 -13.98 -1.32 4.40
C ASP A 470 -15.49 -1.46 4.33
N VAL A 471 -16.00 -2.50 3.65
CA VAL A 471 -17.43 -2.81 3.60
C VAL A 471 -17.96 -3.19 4.99
N ALA A 472 -17.26 -4.05 5.73
CA ALA A 472 -17.63 -4.43 7.08
C ALA A 472 -17.70 -3.22 8.02
N ALA A 473 -16.70 -2.33 7.95
CA ALA A 473 -16.64 -1.13 8.78
C ALA A 473 -17.81 -0.16 8.53
N GLN A 474 -18.40 -0.13 7.33
CA GLN A 474 -19.61 0.66 7.06
C GLN A 474 -20.83 0.14 7.82
N LYS A 475 -20.86 -1.15 8.19
CA LYS A 475 -21.99 -1.78 8.87
C LYS A 475 -21.86 -1.78 10.38
N VAL A 476 -20.71 -2.22 10.87
CA VAL A 476 -20.49 -2.42 12.32
C VAL A 476 -19.65 -1.30 12.94
N GLY A 477 -19.02 -0.45 12.13
CA GLY A 477 -18.08 0.58 12.57
C GLY A 477 -16.68 0.01 12.83
N LYS A 478 -15.65 0.86 12.71
CA LYS A 478 -14.24 0.46 12.87
C LYS A 478 -13.93 -0.10 14.28
N TYR A 479 -14.59 0.41 15.32
CA TYR A 479 -14.33 -0.02 16.70
C TYR A 479 -14.87 -1.41 17.05
N ALA A 480 -15.94 -1.85 16.39
CA ALA A 480 -16.61 -3.12 16.70
C ALA A 480 -16.26 -4.24 15.71
N LEU A 481 -15.47 -3.92 14.68
CA LEU A 481 -15.11 -4.86 13.62
C LEU A 481 -14.32 -6.06 14.19
N MET A 482 -14.78 -7.26 13.84
CA MET A 482 -14.14 -8.54 14.15
C MET A 482 -13.81 -9.30 12.87
N ALA A 483 -12.97 -10.34 12.98
CA ALA A 483 -12.63 -11.19 11.83
C ALA A 483 -13.85 -11.90 11.22
N SER A 484 -14.93 -12.14 11.98
CA SER A 484 -16.19 -12.66 11.43
C SER A 484 -16.84 -11.66 10.46
N ASP A 485 -16.78 -10.37 10.76
CA ASP A 485 -17.38 -9.33 9.90
C ASP A 485 -16.60 -9.20 8.58
N LEU A 486 -15.30 -9.51 8.58
CA LEU A 486 -14.51 -9.59 7.34
C LEU A 486 -15.03 -10.69 6.41
N LEU A 487 -15.44 -11.84 6.96
CA LEU A 487 -16.01 -12.94 6.17
C LEU A 487 -17.34 -12.55 5.54
N ASP A 488 -18.14 -11.75 6.24
CA ASP A 488 -19.39 -11.20 5.71
C ASP A 488 -19.10 -10.15 4.64
N GLY A 489 -18.14 -9.25 4.89
CA GLY A 489 -17.66 -8.26 3.92
C GLY A 489 -17.21 -8.89 2.59
N LEU A 490 -16.55 -10.06 2.63
CA LEU A 490 -16.17 -10.80 1.40
C LEU A 490 -17.38 -11.17 0.53
N THR A 491 -18.53 -11.50 1.14
CA THR A 491 -19.73 -11.90 0.37
C THR A 491 -20.42 -10.74 -0.34
N GLU A 492 -20.09 -9.52 0.04
CA GLU A 492 -20.72 -8.31 -0.44
C GLU A 492 -19.93 -7.63 -1.56
N LEU A 493 -18.70 -8.09 -1.81
CA LEU A 493 -17.88 -7.63 -2.91
C LEU A 493 -18.51 -8.09 -4.23
N ALA A 494 -19.07 -7.14 -4.98
CA ALA A 494 -19.87 -7.40 -6.17
C ALA A 494 -19.12 -8.15 -7.29
N TYR A 495 -17.78 -8.10 -7.32
CA TYR A 495 -16.97 -8.83 -8.30
C TYR A 495 -16.63 -10.27 -7.87
N LEU A 496 -16.99 -10.66 -6.65
CA LEU A 496 -16.95 -12.05 -6.17
C LEU A 496 -18.31 -12.75 -6.29
N GLN A 497 -19.34 -12.02 -6.74
CA GLN A 497 -20.68 -12.53 -7.07
C GLN A 497 -20.77 -12.88 -8.55
#